data_AF-A0A2E6VBX1-F1
#
_entry.id   AF-A0A2E6VBX1-F1
#
_cell.length_a   1.000
_cell.length_b   1.000
_cell.length_c   1.000
_cell.angle_alpha   90.00
_cell.angle_beta   90.00
_cell.angle_gamma   90.00
#
_symmetry.space_group_name_H-M   'P 1'
#
loop_
_entity.id
_entity.type
_entity.pdbx_description
1 polymer ?
#
loop_
_entity_poly.entity_id
_entity_poly.type
_entity_poly.pdbx_seq_one_letter_code
_entity_poly.pdbx_strand_id
1 'polypeptide(L)'
;MTKSKDDKWLLDAEVQSKIEYVNGCWQVSLIFIDTKDPNHILIREIGDFRSERLAEIAALNMKNTAAKDVRGTQKVDKDAYNFNNN
;
A
#
# COMPACT_ATOMS: atom_id res chain seq x y z
N MET A 1 19.23 2.04 -8.76
CA MET A 1 18.29 1.14 -8.05
C MET A 1 17.94 0.02 -9.01
N THR A 2 18.52 -1.16 -8.82
CA THR A 2 18.38 -2.32 -9.70
C THR A 2 16.95 -2.84 -9.63
N LYS A 3 16.14 -2.59 -10.68
CA LYS A 3 14.84 -3.23 -10.88
C LYS A 3 15.09 -4.74 -10.96
N SER A 4 14.78 -5.47 -9.90
CA SER A 4 14.74 -6.93 -9.96
C SER A 4 13.59 -7.31 -10.91
N LYS A 5 13.72 -8.41 -11.64
CA LYS A 5 12.64 -8.88 -12.53
C LYS A 5 11.34 -9.18 -11.76
N ASP A 6 11.44 -9.32 -10.44
CA ASP A 6 10.35 -9.69 -9.53
C ASP A 6 9.48 -8.50 -9.12
N ASP A 7 9.87 -7.25 -9.41
CA ASP A 7 9.07 -6.06 -9.06
C ASP A 7 8.02 -5.69 -10.13
N LYS A 8 7.85 -6.51 -11.18
CA LYS A 8 6.91 -6.22 -12.27
C LYS A 8 5.45 -6.24 -11.83
N TRP A 9 5.11 -7.08 -10.85
CA TRP A 9 3.73 -7.17 -10.35
C TRP A 9 3.31 -5.90 -9.60
N LEU A 10 4.26 -5.14 -9.04
CA LEU A 10 3.99 -3.86 -8.38
C LEU A 10 3.34 -2.82 -9.30
N LEU A 11 3.51 -2.97 -10.62
CA LEU A 11 2.86 -2.11 -11.62
C LEU A 11 1.35 -2.39 -11.75
N ASP A 12 0.94 -3.62 -11.49
CA ASP A 12 -0.45 -4.08 -11.59
C ASP A 12 -1.06 -4.30 -10.19
N ALA A 13 -0.37 -3.94 -9.12
CA ALA A 13 -0.80 -4.17 -7.75
C ALA A 13 -1.88 -3.17 -7.32
N GLU A 14 -2.81 -3.64 -6.48
CA GLU A 14 -3.66 -2.74 -5.71
C GLU A 14 -2.83 -2.08 -4.61
N VAL A 15 -2.97 -0.75 -4.49
CA VAL A 15 -2.28 0.02 -3.45
C VAL A 15 -3.29 0.51 -2.42
N GLN A 16 -3.13 0.03 -1.19
CA GLN A 16 -3.84 0.51 -0.02
C GLN A 16 -2.87 1.25 0.91
N SER A 17 -3.42 2.12 1.75
CA SER A 17 -2.66 2.84 2.77
C SER A 17 -3.17 2.46 4.15
N LYS A 18 -2.25 2.16 5.07
CA LYS A 18 -2.53 1.88 6.47
C LYS A 18 -1.90 2.98 7.32
N ILE A 19 -2.68 3.49 8.26
CA ILE A 19 -2.24 4.49 9.23
C ILE A 19 -2.48 3.90 10.61
N GLU A 20 -1.45 3.84 11.45
CA GLU A 20 -1.55 3.29 12.79
C GLU A 20 -0.84 4.20 13.79
N TYR A 21 -1.38 4.27 15.01
CA TYR A 21 -0.72 4.97 16.11
C TYR A 21 0.19 4.01 16.87
N VAL A 22 1.50 4.19 16.74
CA VAL A 22 2.54 3.32 17.29
C VAL A 22 3.57 4.19 18.02
N ASN A 23 3.88 3.84 19.27
CA ASN A 23 4.94 4.49 20.07
C ASN A 23 4.85 6.03 20.14
N GLY A 24 3.64 6.59 20.16
CA GLY A 24 3.44 8.04 20.23
C GLY A 24 3.41 8.76 18.89
N CYS A 25 3.60 8.04 17.78
CA CYS A 25 3.64 8.55 16.41
C CYS A 25 2.58 7.88 15.54
N TRP A 26 2.22 8.53 14.45
CA TRP A 26 1.35 7.98 13.41
C TRP A 26 2.21 7.41 12.28
N GLN A 27 2.31 6.09 12.22
CA GLN A 27 3.08 5.39 11.21
C GLN A 27 2.20 5.17 9.96
N VAL A 28 2.73 5.53 8.80
CA VAL A 28 2.07 5.31 7.50
C VAL A 28 2.78 4.18 6.77
N SER A 29 2.00 3.22 6.29
CA SER A 29 2.48 2.16 5.41
C SER A 29 1.64 2.09 4.14
N LEU A 30 2.27 1.77 3.02
CA LEU A 30 1.60 1.34 1.80
C LEU A 30 1.59 -0.19 1.74
N ILE A 31 0.43 -0.72 1.38
CA ILE A 31 0.22 -2.15 1.16
C ILE A 31 0.00 -2.33 -0.34
N PHE A 32 0.91 -3.06 -0.98
CA PHE A 32 0.82 -3.48 -2.37
C PHE A 32 0.31 -4.91 -2.41
N ILE A 33 -0.75 -5.15 -3.14
CA ILE A 33 -1.44 -6.45 -3.18
C ILE A 33 -1.42 -6.89 -4.64
N ASP A 34 -0.86 -8.07 -4.92
CA ASP A 34 -0.83 -8.61 -6.27
C ASP A 34 -2.25 -8.93 -6.73
N THR A 35 -2.64 -8.39 -7.87
CA THR A 35 -3.98 -8.61 -8.44
C THR A 35 -4.19 -10.01 -8.98
N LYS A 36 -3.10 -10.77 -9.19
CA LYS A 36 -3.15 -12.15 -9.66
C LYS A 36 -3.10 -13.17 -8.52
N ASP A 37 -2.49 -12.80 -7.39
CA ASP A 37 -2.44 -13.61 -6.18
C ASP A 37 -2.61 -12.72 -4.94
N PRO A 38 -3.82 -12.60 -4.38
CA PRO A 38 -4.09 -11.76 -3.22
C PRO A 38 -3.26 -12.09 -1.97
N ASN A 39 -2.65 -13.28 -1.90
CA ASN A 39 -1.76 -13.66 -0.80
C ASN A 39 -0.34 -13.08 -0.97
N HIS A 40 0.00 -12.63 -2.16
CA HIS A 40 1.27 -11.98 -2.45
C HIS A 40 1.15 -10.48 -2.14
N ILE A 41 1.55 -10.13 -0.92
CA ILE A 41 1.44 -8.79 -0.37
C ILE A 41 2.83 -8.25 -0.05
N LEU A 42 3.06 -6.98 -0.37
CA LEU A 42 4.24 -6.23 0.04
C LEU A 42 3.81 -5.01 0.85
N ILE A 43 4.28 -4.94 2.10
CA ILE A 43 4.06 -3.78 2.97
C ILE A 43 5.34 -2.94 2.96
N ARG A 44 5.20 -1.64 2.71
CA ARG A 44 6.29 -0.67 2.78
C ARG A 44 5.93 0.44 3.73
N GLU A 45 6.71 0.58 4.78
CA GLU A 45 6.64 1.74 5.66
C GLU A 45 7.12 2.99 4.91
N ILE A 46 6.33 4.06 5.01
CA ILE A 46 6.60 5.37 4.41
C ILE A 46 7.26 6.28 5.44
N GLY A 47 6.81 6.19 6.69
CA GLY A 47 7.44 6.85 7.81
C GLY A 47 6.44 7.27 8.90
N ASP A 48 6.99 7.97 9.89
CA ASP A 48 6.28 8.40 11.08
C ASP A 48 5.90 9.88 11.04
N PHE A 49 4.69 10.16 11.51
CA PHE A 49 4.11 11.50 11.52
C PHE A 49 3.68 11.87 12.93
N ARG A 50 3.82 13.16 13.27
CA ARG A 50 3.49 13.68 14.59
C ARG A 50 1.99 13.85 14.82
N SER A 51 1.18 13.80 13.77
CA SER A 51 -0.28 13.92 13.86
C SER A 51 -0.96 13.07 12.79
N GLU A 52 -2.18 12.63 13.12
CA GLU A 52 -3.04 11.83 12.25
C GLU A 52 -3.27 12.52 10.90
N ARG A 53 -3.63 13.80 10.93
CA ARG A 53 -3.86 14.59 9.72
C ARG A 53 -2.65 14.64 8.78
N LEU A 54 -1.43 14.72 9.32
CA LEU A 54 -0.22 14.67 8.50
C LEU A 54 -0.02 13.29 7.88
N ALA A 55 -0.29 12.24 8.66
CA ALA A 55 -0.26 10.86 8.20
C ALA A 55 -1.27 10.62 7.08
N GLU A 56 -2.50 11.14 7.19
CA GLU A 56 -3.55 11.05 6.17
C GLU A 56 -3.15 11.74 4.86
N ILE A 57 -2.63 12.95 4.95
CA ILE A 57 -2.17 13.70 3.77
C ILE A 57 -1.02 12.96 3.09
N ALA A 58 -0.07 12.43 3.88
CA ALA A 58 1.04 11.65 3.36
C ALA A 58 0.56 10.35 2.69
N ALA A 59 -0.34 9.60 3.34
CA ALA A 59 -0.95 8.39 2.80
C ALA A 59 -1.67 8.65 1.48
N LEU A 60 -2.49 9.70 1.40
CA LEU A 60 -3.21 10.08 0.19
C LEU A 60 -2.26 10.47 -0.95
N ASN A 61 -1.25 11.30 -0.66
CA ASN A 61 -0.27 11.73 -1.66
C ASN A 61 0.56 10.56 -2.20
N MET A 62 0.96 9.64 -1.32
CA MET A 62 1.75 8.46 -1.69
C MET A 62 0.92 7.46 -2.49
N LYS A 63 -0.33 7.20 -2.07
CA LYS A 63 -1.28 6.40 -2.85
C LYS A 63 -1.52 7.00 -4.24
N ASN A 64 -1.71 8.31 -4.33
CA ASN A 64 -1.89 9.00 -5.61
C ASN A 64 -0.64 8.96 -6.48
N THR A 65 0.55 9.02 -5.88
CA THR A 65 1.82 8.91 -6.61
C THR A 65 2.01 7.51 -7.18
N ALA A 66 1.67 6.48 -6.40
CA ALA A 66 1.66 5.10 -6.86
C ALA A 66 0.60 4.85 -7.95
N ALA A 67 -0.58 5.50 -7.85
CA ALA A 67 -1.67 5.39 -8.82
C ALA A 67 -1.45 6.17 -10.13
N LYS A 68 -0.51 7.13 -10.15
CA LYS A 68 -0.16 7.93 -11.34
C LYS A 68 0.71 7.19 -12.36
N ASP A 69 1.05 5.92 -12.12
CA ASP A 69 1.45 5.04 -13.20
C ASP A 69 0.29 4.95 -14.21
N VAL A 70 0.59 5.03 -15.51
CA VAL A 70 -0.31 5.40 -16.63
C VAL A 70 -1.56 4.51 -16.80
N ARG A 71 -1.69 3.46 -15.98
CA ARG A 71 -2.68 2.39 -16.00
C ARG A 71 -3.71 2.46 -14.86
N GLY A 72 -3.49 3.31 -13.85
CA GLY A 72 -4.30 3.37 -12.63
C GLY A 72 -4.07 2.17 -11.70
N THR A 73 -4.38 2.31 -10.40
CA THR A 73 -4.36 1.17 -9.46
C THR A 73 -5.43 0.16 -9.87
N GLN A 74 -5.00 -1.02 -10.33
CA GLN A 74 -5.91 -2.15 -10.53
C GLN A 74 -6.45 -2.57 -9.16
N LYS A 75 -7.75 -2.85 -9.08
CA LYS A 75 -8.41 -3.27 -7.84
C LYS A 75 -8.51 -4.78 -7.82
N VAL A 76 -8.14 -5.39 -6.70
CA VAL A 76 -8.43 -6.81 -6.43
C VAL A 76 -9.93 -6.96 -6.16
N ASP A 77 -10.49 -8.12 -6.47
CA ASP A 77 -11.85 -8.47 -6.07
C ASP A 77 -11.99 -8.43 -4.54
N LYS A 78 -13.13 -7.94 -4.05
CA LYS A 78 -13.39 -7.82 -2.60
C LYS A 78 -13.42 -9.18 -1.91
N ASP A 79 -13.82 -10.23 -2.63
CA ASP A 79 -13.91 -11.59 -2.12
C ASP A 79 -12.57 -12.36 -2.25
N ALA A 80 -11.54 -11.74 -2.84
CA ALA A 80 -10.23 -12.36 -2.97
C ALA A 80 -9.45 -12.38 -1.64
N TYR A 81 -9.90 -11.61 -0.66
CA TYR A 81 -9.27 -11.50 0.64
C TYR A 81 -9.86 -12.52 1.62
N ASN A 82 -9.14 -13.61 1.85
CA ASN A 82 -9.46 -14.55 2.93
C ASN A 82 -8.79 -14.07 4.22
N PHE A 83 -9.20 -12.91 4.74
CA PHE A 83 -8.79 -12.47 6.07
C PHE A 83 -9.51 -13.35 7.10
N ASN A 84 -8.87 -14.46 7.46
CA ASN A 84 -9.33 -15.31 8.54
C ASN A 84 -9.30 -14.48 9.84
N ASN A 85 -10.48 -14.14 10.35
CA ASN A 85 -10.67 -13.33 11.54
C ASN A 85 -10.52 -14.27 12.75
N ASN A 86 -9.30 -14.42 13.28
CA ASN A 86 -9.01 -15.24 14.46
C ASN A 86 -8.43 -14.38 15.58
#